data_AF-A0A1Q5TAT8-F1
#
_entry.id   AF-A0A1Q5TAT8-F1
#
_cell.length_a   1.000
_cell.length_b   1.000
_cell.length_c   1.000
_cell.angle_alpha   90.00
_cell.angle_beta   90.00
_cell.angle_gamma   90.00
#
_symmetry.space_group_name_H-M   'P 1'
#
loop_
_entity.id
_entity.type
_entity.pdbx_description
1 polymer ?
#
loop_
_entity_poly.entity_id
_entity_poly.type
_entity_poly.pdbx_seq_one_letter_code
_entity_poly.pdbx_strand_id
1 'polypeptide(L)'
;MRFLGAWLVGVYAMAVAAVPHVPREILAYRAWDLRLLSTAIPTCNPNDSNIDVSIYHRSGRYDTTCQALEADYNATNVKSLSYKSPSEDDWHDLCMFSTADCSGGKSALLGSITDGWEVCYPYNGFRGWSVVAHGTACV
;
A
#
# COMPACT_ATOMS: atom_id res chain seq x y z
N MET A 1 53.58 2.53 21.26
CA MET A 1 52.42 1.97 22.00
C MET A 1 51.18 2.21 21.16
N ARG A 2 50.50 1.14 20.76
CA ARG A 2 49.25 1.14 19.96
C ARG A 2 48.09 1.60 20.84
N PHE A 3 47.25 2.51 20.35
CA PHE A 3 45.89 2.68 20.88
C PHE A 3 44.89 2.31 19.79
N LEU A 4 44.10 1.29 20.09
CA LEU A 4 43.08 0.69 19.23
C LEU A 4 41.91 1.66 19.05
N GLY A 5 41.52 1.86 17.79
CA GLY A 5 40.24 2.48 17.44
C GLY A 5 39.11 1.47 17.64
N ALA A 6 38.07 1.88 18.36
CA ALA A 6 36.82 1.15 18.47
C ALA A 6 35.76 1.89 17.66
N TRP A 7 35.35 1.31 16.53
CA TRP A 7 34.20 1.76 15.74
C TRP A 7 32.94 1.13 16.33
N LEU A 8 32.03 1.95 16.85
CA LEU A 8 30.71 1.52 17.30
C LEU A 8 29.81 1.34 16.06
N VAL A 9 29.50 0.10 15.73
CA VAL A 9 28.47 -0.24 14.72
C VAL A 9 27.11 -0.14 15.41
N GLY A 10 26.40 0.97 15.16
CA GLY A 10 25.04 1.16 15.65
C GLY A 10 24.06 0.30 14.86
N VAL A 11 23.45 -0.69 15.52
CA VAL A 11 22.34 -1.48 14.97
C VAL A 11 21.06 -0.67 15.16
N TYR A 12 20.56 -0.04 14.09
CA TYR A 12 19.23 0.56 14.08
C TYR A 12 18.18 -0.56 13.98
N ALA A 13 17.58 -0.92 15.12
CA ALA A 13 16.37 -1.72 15.13
C ALA A 13 15.20 -0.84 14.68
N MET A 14 14.73 -1.01 13.45
CA MET A 14 13.46 -0.42 13.03
C MET A 14 12.33 -1.17 13.74
N ALA A 15 11.70 -0.53 14.72
CA ALA A 15 10.47 -1.02 15.31
C ALA A 15 9.37 -0.91 14.25
N VAL A 16 8.92 -2.04 13.73
CA VAL A 16 7.72 -2.13 12.89
C VAL A 16 6.53 -1.86 13.82
N ALA A 17 6.03 -0.64 13.83
CA ALA A 17 4.84 -0.30 14.59
C ALA A 17 3.66 -1.08 14.01
N ALA A 18 3.10 -2.00 14.80
CA ALA A 18 1.88 -2.69 14.44
C ALA A 18 0.76 -1.66 14.27
N VAL A 19 0.18 -1.59 13.08
CA VAL A 19 -0.97 -0.73 12.81
C VAL A 19 -2.16 -1.29 13.61
N PRO A 20 -2.88 -0.46 14.38
CA PRO A 20 -4.03 -0.92 15.16
C PRO A 20 -5.09 -1.55 14.25
N HIS A 21 -5.69 -2.66 14.70
CA HIS A 21 -6.78 -3.34 14.02
C HIS A 21 -8.10 -2.57 14.20
N VAL A 22 -8.80 -2.27 13.11
CA VAL A 22 -9.90 -1.29 13.09
C VAL A 22 -11.20 -1.97 12.61
N PRO A 23 -12.34 -1.82 13.31
CA PRO A 23 -13.59 -2.53 12.97
C PRO A 23 -14.19 -2.06 11.63
N ARG A 24 -14.53 -3.03 10.77
CA ARG A 24 -14.62 -2.89 9.31
C ARG A 24 -16.00 -2.54 8.74
N GLU A 25 -17.03 -2.44 9.58
CA GLU A 25 -18.43 -2.65 9.16
C GLU A 25 -19.07 -1.47 8.39
N ILE A 26 -18.67 -0.21 8.66
CA ILE A 26 -19.26 0.99 8.03
C ILE A 26 -18.82 1.17 6.56
N LEU A 27 -17.76 0.48 6.16
CA LEU A 27 -17.06 0.65 4.90
C LEU A 27 -17.34 -0.47 3.89
N ALA A 28 -18.29 -1.36 4.20
CA ALA A 28 -18.65 -2.54 3.41
C ALA A 28 -19.16 -2.22 1.98
N TYR A 29 -19.74 -1.03 1.75
CA TYR A 29 -20.51 -0.74 0.53
C TYR A 29 -19.73 -0.44 -0.76
N ARG A 30 -18.40 -0.29 -0.71
CA ARG A 30 -17.57 -0.07 -1.91
C ARG A 30 -16.48 -1.10 -1.98
N ALA A 31 -16.80 -2.28 -2.46
CA ALA A 31 -15.93 -3.41 -2.24
C ALA A 31 -14.63 -3.37 -3.08
N TRP A 32 -14.53 -2.54 -4.12
CA TRP A 32 -13.49 -2.70 -5.15
C TRP A 32 -12.77 -1.37 -5.34
N ASP A 33 -12.07 -0.85 -4.33
CA ASP A 33 -11.50 0.50 -4.37
C ASP A 33 -10.02 0.50 -3.99
N LEU A 34 -9.16 1.04 -4.87
CA LEU A 34 -7.87 1.60 -4.51
C LEU A 34 -8.00 3.12 -4.41
N ARG A 35 -7.62 3.67 -3.26
CA ARG A 35 -7.63 5.11 -3.00
C ARG A 35 -6.26 5.56 -2.52
N LEU A 36 -5.80 6.68 -3.02
CA LEU A 36 -4.65 7.37 -2.47
C LEU A 36 -5.10 8.61 -1.76
N LEU A 37 -4.57 8.80 -0.56
CA LEU A 37 -5.00 9.82 0.38
C LEU A 37 -3.89 10.85 0.58
N SER A 38 -4.29 12.10 0.76
CA SER A 38 -3.37 13.20 1.09
C SER A 38 -2.95 13.22 2.56
N THR A 39 -3.55 12.36 3.39
CA THR A 39 -3.28 12.23 4.83
C THR A 39 -2.80 10.82 5.16
N ALA A 40 -2.23 10.65 6.35
CA ALA A 40 -1.83 9.36 6.92
C ALA A 40 -2.14 9.38 8.43
N ILE A 41 -2.02 8.23 9.11
CA ILE A 41 -2.13 8.19 10.58
C ILE A 41 -1.13 9.20 11.18
N PRO A 42 -1.53 10.04 12.17
CA PRO A 42 -2.75 9.96 12.99
C PRO A 42 -3.96 10.76 12.48
N THR A 43 -3.85 11.53 11.39
CA THR A 43 -4.96 12.35 10.88
C THR A 43 -5.92 11.59 9.99
N CYS A 44 -5.43 10.51 9.36
CA CYS A 44 -6.26 9.58 8.61
C CYS A 44 -7.04 8.68 9.58
N ASN A 45 -8.38 8.73 9.50
CA ASN A 45 -9.23 7.88 10.32
C ASN A 45 -9.44 6.53 9.61
N PRO A 46 -9.04 5.40 10.21
CA PRO A 46 -9.21 4.10 9.56
C PRO A 46 -10.66 3.56 9.64
N ASN A 47 -11.53 4.18 10.45
CA ASN A 47 -12.96 3.79 10.57
C ASN A 47 -13.88 4.53 9.58
N ASP A 48 -13.34 5.45 8.78
CA ASP A 48 -14.11 6.30 7.88
C ASP A 48 -13.69 6.07 6.42
N SER A 49 -14.57 6.47 5.49
CA SER A 49 -14.45 6.26 4.06
C SER A 49 -13.40 7.17 3.40
N ASN A 50 -12.94 8.20 4.13
CA ASN A 50 -11.86 9.13 3.78
C ASN A 50 -11.99 9.71 2.35
N ILE A 51 -13.23 9.86 1.87
CA ILE A 51 -13.54 10.32 0.51
C ILE A 51 -13.04 11.74 0.30
N ASP A 52 -13.23 12.61 1.30
CA ASP A 52 -12.89 14.04 1.23
C ASP A 52 -11.37 14.29 1.12
N VAL A 53 -10.55 13.32 1.56
CA VAL A 53 -9.08 13.40 1.51
C VAL A 53 -8.48 12.52 0.40
N SER A 54 -9.33 11.83 -0.37
CA SER A 54 -8.94 10.98 -1.49
C SER A 54 -8.54 11.84 -2.69
N ILE A 55 -7.28 11.72 -3.12
CA ILE A 55 -6.74 12.46 -4.28
C ILE A 55 -6.64 11.60 -5.54
N TYR A 56 -6.73 10.28 -5.38
CA TYR A 56 -6.85 9.33 -6.47
C TYR A 56 -7.84 8.24 -6.06
N HIS A 57 -8.62 7.77 -7.03
CA HIS A 57 -9.54 6.67 -6.86
C HIS A 57 -9.59 5.85 -8.14
N ARG A 58 -9.45 4.54 -7.99
CA ARG A 58 -9.70 3.55 -9.03
C ARG A 58 -10.52 2.42 -8.45
N SER A 59 -11.46 1.95 -9.26
CA SER A 59 -12.10 0.69 -8.96
C SER A 59 -11.10 -0.45 -9.20
N GLY A 60 -10.84 -1.29 -8.20
CA GLY A 60 -9.90 -2.43 -8.21
C GLY A 60 -10.44 -3.65 -8.96
N ARG A 61 -11.11 -3.41 -10.10
CA ARG A 61 -12.26 -4.18 -10.54
C ARG A 61 -11.92 -5.61 -11.05
N TYR A 62 -10.81 -5.90 -11.70
CA TYR A 62 -10.50 -7.27 -12.18
C TYR A 62 -9.01 -7.38 -12.56
N ASP A 63 -8.34 -8.50 -12.23
CA ASP A 63 -6.97 -8.92 -12.62
C ASP A 63 -6.27 -7.93 -13.55
N THR A 64 -5.85 -6.81 -12.98
CA THR A 64 -5.34 -5.72 -13.78
C THR A 64 -3.92 -6.06 -14.14
N THR A 65 -3.67 -6.27 -15.43
CA THR A 65 -2.34 -6.01 -16.01
C THR A 65 -1.81 -4.70 -15.44
N CYS A 66 -0.52 -4.67 -15.12
CA CYS A 66 0.13 -3.54 -14.45
C CYS A 66 -0.41 -2.17 -14.85
N GLN A 67 -0.72 -1.35 -13.85
CA GLN A 67 -1.20 0.02 -14.01
C GLN A 67 -0.15 1.00 -13.51
N ALA A 68 0.21 1.97 -14.35
CA ALA A 68 1.07 3.09 -13.97
C ALA A 68 0.28 4.13 -13.17
N LEU A 69 0.83 4.60 -12.05
CA LEU A 69 0.24 5.67 -11.24
C LEU A 69 0.50 7.07 -11.79
N GLU A 70 1.72 7.30 -12.30
CA GLU A 70 2.20 8.65 -12.66
C GLU A 70 1.44 9.27 -13.83
N ALA A 71 0.72 8.48 -14.61
CA ALA A 71 -0.15 8.98 -15.68
C ALA A 71 -1.37 9.75 -15.13
N ASP A 72 -1.74 9.54 -13.87
CA ASP A 72 -3.06 9.92 -13.37
C ASP A 72 -3.06 10.97 -12.24
N TYR A 73 -1.95 11.21 -11.53
CA TYR A 73 -1.87 12.19 -10.44
C TYR A 73 -0.43 12.57 -10.03
N ASN A 74 -0.28 13.67 -9.30
CA ASN A 74 1.00 14.10 -8.72
C ASN A 74 1.28 13.38 -7.40
N ALA A 75 2.23 12.43 -7.40
CA ALA A 75 2.52 11.55 -6.27
C ALA A 75 3.11 12.21 -5.02
N THR A 76 3.59 13.44 -5.12
CA THR A 76 4.21 14.17 -4.00
C THR A 76 3.24 14.38 -2.82
N ASN A 77 1.94 14.42 -3.12
CA ASN A 77 0.89 14.66 -2.14
C ASN A 77 0.34 13.39 -1.50
N VAL A 78 0.68 12.20 -2.01
CA VAL A 78 0.21 10.94 -1.41
C VAL A 78 0.96 10.68 -0.11
N LYS A 79 0.20 10.37 0.95
CA LYS A 79 0.75 10.01 2.26
C LYS A 79 0.36 8.60 2.68
N SER A 80 -0.84 8.16 2.31
CA SER A 80 -1.30 6.79 2.55
C SER A 80 -2.23 6.32 1.44
N LEU A 81 -2.59 5.05 1.48
CA LEU A 81 -3.59 4.46 0.62
C LEU A 81 -4.62 3.66 1.41
N SER A 82 -5.78 3.45 0.81
CA SER A 82 -6.75 2.48 1.27
C SER A 82 -7.06 1.53 0.13
N TYR A 83 -7.04 0.24 0.40
CA TYR A 83 -7.33 -0.82 -0.55
C TYR A 83 -8.41 -1.73 0.02
N LYS A 84 -9.35 -2.11 -0.83
CA LYS A 84 -10.35 -3.11 -0.49
C LYS A 84 -10.59 -4.06 -1.67
N SER A 85 -10.48 -5.33 -1.35
CA SER A 85 -10.74 -6.49 -2.19
C SER A 85 -12.26 -6.77 -2.32
N PRO A 86 -12.72 -7.34 -3.45
CA PRO A 86 -14.11 -7.61 -3.74
C PRO A 86 -14.98 -8.26 -2.69
N SER A 87 -14.51 -9.36 -2.14
CA SER A 87 -15.18 -10.10 -1.08
C SER A 87 -14.20 -11.12 -0.53
N GLU A 88 -14.58 -11.81 0.54
CA GLU A 88 -13.80 -12.93 1.06
C GLU A 88 -13.81 -14.13 0.10
N ASP A 89 -14.90 -14.31 -0.67
CA ASP A 89 -15.06 -15.40 -1.64
C ASP A 89 -14.37 -15.12 -3.01
N ASP A 90 -14.05 -13.85 -3.28
CA ASP A 90 -13.37 -13.37 -4.49
C ASP A 90 -12.26 -12.42 -4.08
N TRP A 91 -11.31 -12.94 -3.32
CA TRP A 91 -10.25 -12.16 -2.69
C TRP A 91 -9.11 -11.88 -3.68
N HIS A 92 -8.66 -10.64 -3.73
CA HIS A 92 -7.49 -10.23 -4.50
C HIS A 92 -6.47 -9.48 -3.65
N ASP A 93 -5.20 -9.66 -3.99
CA ASP A 93 -4.07 -9.02 -3.35
C ASP A 93 -3.59 -7.84 -4.20
N LEU A 94 -3.23 -6.73 -3.55
CA LEU A 94 -2.62 -5.58 -4.19
C LEU A 94 -1.10 -5.73 -4.20
N CYS A 95 -0.48 -5.64 -5.37
CA CYS A 95 0.96 -5.64 -5.55
C CYS A 95 1.45 -4.23 -5.92
N MET A 96 2.52 -3.76 -5.28
CA MET A 96 3.05 -2.40 -5.43
C MET A 96 4.50 -2.44 -5.89
N PHE A 97 4.80 -1.79 -7.02
CA PHE A 97 6.10 -1.84 -7.69
C PHE A 97 6.76 -0.47 -7.79
N SER A 98 8.09 -0.44 -7.72
CA SER A 98 8.91 0.78 -7.90
C SER A 98 8.95 1.27 -9.35
N THR A 99 8.51 0.44 -10.30
CA THR A 99 8.47 0.73 -11.74
C THR A 99 7.04 0.94 -12.18
N ALA A 100 6.82 1.86 -13.12
CA ALA A 100 5.48 2.19 -13.62
C ALA A 100 4.85 1.06 -14.47
N ASP A 101 5.69 0.18 -15.02
CA ASP A 101 5.31 -0.98 -15.83
C ASP A 101 5.39 -2.31 -15.06
N CYS A 102 5.60 -2.27 -13.74
CA CYS A 102 5.74 -3.42 -12.85
C CYS A 102 6.86 -4.40 -13.24
N SER A 103 7.80 -3.96 -14.08
CA SER A 103 8.96 -4.75 -14.47
C SER A 103 10.02 -4.81 -13.35
N GLY A 104 10.93 -5.79 -13.44
CA GLY A 104 12.04 -5.95 -12.49
C GLY A 104 11.84 -7.01 -11.42
N GLY A 105 10.70 -7.70 -11.42
CA GLY A 105 10.43 -8.86 -10.56
C GLY A 105 10.57 -8.52 -9.07
N LYS A 106 11.06 -9.47 -8.26
CA LYS A 106 11.21 -9.32 -6.79
C LYS A 106 11.97 -8.06 -6.37
N SER A 107 12.93 -7.61 -7.17
CA SER A 107 13.73 -6.42 -6.86
C SER A 107 12.95 -5.11 -7.03
N ALA A 108 11.87 -5.11 -7.80
CA ALA A 108 10.99 -3.95 -8.00
C ALA A 108 9.75 -3.99 -7.10
N LEU A 109 9.44 -5.12 -6.46
CA LEU A 109 8.31 -5.25 -5.54
C LEU A 109 8.62 -4.47 -4.24
N LEU A 110 7.84 -3.43 -3.97
CA LEU A 110 7.96 -2.62 -2.76
C LEU A 110 7.08 -3.11 -1.62
N GLY A 111 6.06 -3.91 -1.93
CA GLY A 111 5.17 -4.51 -0.94
C GLY A 111 3.88 -5.04 -1.55
N SER A 112 3.06 -5.64 -0.70
CA SER A 112 1.75 -6.15 -1.06
C SER A 112 0.77 -6.01 0.09
N ILE A 113 -0.51 -5.84 -0.22
CA ILE A 113 -1.61 -5.93 0.73
C ILE A 113 -2.36 -7.22 0.40
N THR A 114 -2.26 -8.19 1.32
CA THR A 114 -2.76 -9.55 1.10
C THR A 114 -3.88 -9.94 2.05
N ASP A 115 -4.28 -9.06 2.96
CA ASP A 115 -5.38 -9.24 3.91
C ASP A 115 -6.74 -8.80 3.32
N GLY A 116 -6.73 -8.41 2.04
CA GLY A 116 -7.90 -8.00 1.26
C GLY A 116 -8.44 -6.63 1.67
N TRP A 117 -7.91 -6.00 2.73
CA TRP A 117 -8.48 -4.76 3.22
C TRP A 117 -7.52 -4.00 4.13
N GLU A 118 -7.01 -2.89 3.63
CA GLU A 118 -6.26 -1.92 4.42
C GLU A 118 -6.81 -0.50 4.29
N VAL A 119 -6.73 0.26 5.39
CA VAL A 119 -7.15 1.66 5.43
C VAL A 119 -6.02 2.51 6.02
N CYS A 120 -5.70 3.63 5.38
CA CYS A 120 -4.61 4.51 5.79
C CYS A 120 -3.22 3.83 5.79
N TYR A 121 -3.01 2.82 4.95
CA TYR A 121 -1.75 2.11 4.82
C TYR A 121 -0.65 3.05 4.29
N PRO A 122 0.53 3.14 4.93
CA PRO A 122 1.57 4.08 4.55
C PRO A 122 1.98 3.96 3.08
N TYR A 123 2.04 5.09 2.38
CA TYR A 123 2.49 5.09 0.99
C TYR A 123 4.00 4.86 0.92
N ASN A 124 4.41 3.80 0.22
CA ASN A 124 5.81 3.39 0.09
C ASN A 124 6.52 3.93 -1.18
N GLY A 125 5.84 4.79 -1.96
CA GLY A 125 6.42 5.39 -3.17
C GLY A 125 6.31 4.54 -4.43
N PHE A 126 5.43 3.53 -4.46
CA PHE A 126 5.20 2.74 -5.67
C PHE A 126 4.77 3.60 -6.86
N ARG A 127 5.16 3.18 -8.06
CA ARG A 127 4.88 3.88 -9.33
C ARG A 127 3.98 3.07 -10.24
N GLY A 128 3.92 1.76 -10.02
CA GLY A 128 3.02 0.84 -10.71
C GLY A 128 2.39 -0.12 -9.72
N TRP A 129 1.18 -0.58 -10.02
CA TRP A 129 0.47 -1.56 -9.21
C TRP A 129 -0.26 -2.56 -10.07
N SER A 130 -0.52 -3.73 -9.50
CA SER A 130 -1.40 -4.74 -10.07
C SER A 130 -2.27 -5.33 -8.97
N VAL A 131 -3.37 -5.94 -9.39
CA VAL A 131 -4.23 -6.74 -8.52
C VAL A 131 -4.19 -8.16 -9.05
N VAL A 132 -3.96 -9.13 -8.17
CA VAL A 132 -3.86 -10.54 -8.53
C VAL A 132 -4.77 -11.36 -7.62
N ALA A 133 -5.25 -12.50 -8.10
CA ALA A 133 -5.99 -13.45 -7.28
C ALA A 133 -5.22 -13.80 -6.00
N HIS A 134 -5.92 -13.86 -4.86
CA HIS A 134 -5.31 -14.10 -3.55
C HIS A 134 -4.38 -15.32 -3.53
N GLY A 135 -3.20 -15.15 -2.92
CA GLY A 135 -2.19 -16.20 -2.82
C GLY A 135 -1.35 -16.41 -4.09
N THR A 136 -1.68 -15.70 -5.19
CA THR A 136 -0.81 -15.60 -6.35
C THR A 136 0.39 -14.72 -6.00
N ALA A 137 1.60 -15.16 -6.36
CA ALA A 137 2.78 -14.33 -6.14
C ALA A 137 2.71 -13.06 -7.01
N CYS A 138 3.05 -11.92 -6.43
CA CYS A 138 3.20 -10.66 -7.18
C CYS A 138 4.32 -10.72 -8.26
N VAL A 139 5.17 -11.75 -8.23
CA VAL A 139 6.42 -11.90 -9.00
C VAL A 139 6.82 -13.35 -9.18
#